data_AF-A0A3E0JAR5-F1
#
_entry.id   AF-A0A3E0JAR5-F1
#
_cell.length_a   1.000
_cell.length_b   1.000
_cell.length_c   1.000
_cell.angle_alpha   90.00
_cell.angle_beta   90.00
_cell.angle_gamma   90.00
#
_symmetry.space_group_name_H-M   'P 1'
#
loop_
_entity.id
_entity.type
_entity.pdbx_description
1 polymer ?
#
loop_
_entity_poly.entity_id
_entity_poly.type
_entity_poly.pdbx_seq_one_letter_code
_entity_poly.pdbx_strand_id
1 'polypeptide(L)'
;MKNWRGKLVWLLPTIIVLIAVSLLFSHNYQKVTEPPDEGWSRALDIGTTPVLRPPNVGIHDGNPSVSFLTEKGIHQNIYNDQYEIKEQNSYDIPVDKFTQFYISENKVIHADYYGMYDQETGEKITDLQAFYPLESRAFYRNEDKIYSFDVNESASEELLSLENPKASVHMAETDSGTFLLTDEVTSSGNLLTYYQVEKNSITPLGEATFSVKESEQVNDIQFTTKNDSYQLLVTTIQKQSQSGKIQNYYYYAEAPFGENPNLNRVNFQDPYSTYELKEISDLSIHNTENGPVLLFKANGWTDTLFRPGLQFNIYQATISESSATTVTRLSNTPSFSNFPVRLNEQSVLWVDNGGESHKLLLASSKPEVIERADQITKQGLLLASGKTIGMLSSGLFALIISTFWFLWPLLFMIFIMFSKADALDQDRSWVLYTGILIYLMAAIVARDPMFSDALLARAPEYLSFPGSPILFLLGFAGIAYGILKAGARSKDWSTPIQLTYFIGMHILFITVFFGPYLM
;
A
#
# COMPACT_ATOMS: atom_id res chain seq x y z
N MET A 1 -39.50 -24.37 -31.18
CA MET A 1 -38.33 -23.53 -31.55
C MET A 1 -38.65 -22.05 -31.84
N LYS A 2 -39.88 -21.65 -32.24
CA LYS A 2 -40.25 -20.24 -32.55
C LYS A 2 -40.14 -19.29 -31.32
N ASN A 3 -40.48 -19.76 -30.12
CA ASN A 3 -40.42 -18.99 -28.86
C ASN A 3 -38.99 -18.67 -28.36
N TRP A 4 -37.96 -19.34 -28.89
CA TRP A 4 -36.58 -19.13 -28.46
C TRP A 4 -35.93 -17.95 -29.21
N ARG A 5 -36.24 -17.79 -30.51
CA ARG A 5 -35.70 -16.71 -31.35
C ARG A 5 -36.08 -15.31 -30.87
N GLY A 6 -37.31 -15.12 -30.39
CA GLY A 6 -37.76 -13.86 -29.82
C GLY A 6 -37.13 -13.51 -28.47
N LYS A 7 -36.61 -14.52 -27.74
CA LYS A 7 -35.88 -14.34 -26.47
C LYS A 7 -34.40 -14.03 -26.69
N LEU A 8 -33.80 -14.48 -27.80
CA LEU A 8 -32.39 -14.20 -28.15
C LEU A 8 -32.07 -12.70 -28.24
N VAL A 9 -33.06 -11.88 -28.62
CA VAL A 9 -32.93 -10.42 -28.73
C VAL A 9 -32.61 -9.76 -27.39
N TRP A 10 -32.99 -10.39 -26.29
CA TRP A 10 -32.68 -9.91 -24.94
C TRP A 10 -31.56 -10.72 -24.32
N LEU A 11 -31.56 -12.04 -24.55
CA LEU A 11 -30.59 -12.96 -23.97
C LEU A 11 -29.17 -12.74 -24.50
N LEU A 12 -28.98 -12.48 -25.81
CA LEU A 12 -27.65 -12.27 -26.38
C LEU A 12 -26.99 -10.98 -25.87
N PRO A 13 -27.66 -9.80 -25.87
CA PRO A 13 -27.08 -8.63 -25.24
C PRO A 13 -26.77 -8.83 -23.75
N THR A 14 -27.65 -9.49 -22.99
CA THR A 14 -27.38 -9.79 -21.57
C THR A 14 -26.13 -10.65 -21.40
N ILE A 15 -25.94 -11.68 -22.23
CA ILE A 15 -24.72 -12.50 -22.19
C ILE A 15 -23.49 -11.66 -22.50
N ILE A 16 -23.53 -10.79 -23.51
CA ILE A 16 -22.39 -9.92 -23.87
C ILE A 16 -22.04 -8.99 -22.70
N VAL A 17 -23.05 -8.38 -22.06
CA VAL A 17 -22.85 -7.53 -20.88
C VAL A 17 -22.25 -8.34 -19.72
N LEU A 18 -22.76 -9.55 -19.45
CA LEU A 18 -22.21 -10.42 -18.40
C LEU A 18 -20.76 -10.82 -18.67
N ILE A 19 -20.42 -11.12 -19.93
CA ILE A 19 -19.03 -11.40 -20.34
C ILE A 19 -18.16 -10.17 -20.08
N ALA A 20 -18.59 -8.99 -20.50
CA ALA A 20 -17.83 -7.75 -20.33
C ALA A 20 -17.60 -7.43 -18.84
N VAL A 21 -18.64 -7.54 -18.01
CA VAL A 21 -18.53 -7.36 -16.55
C VAL A 21 -17.62 -8.42 -15.93
N SER A 22 -17.67 -9.67 -16.39
CA SER A 22 -16.80 -10.74 -15.89
C SER A 22 -15.33 -10.53 -16.26
N LEU A 23 -15.05 -10.06 -17.48
CA LEU A 23 -13.71 -9.69 -17.93
C LEU A 23 -13.16 -8.51 -17.11
N LEU A 24 -13.97 -7.46 -16.92
CA LEU A 24 -13.61 -6.32 -16.09
C LEU A 24 -13.35 -6.74 -14.64
N PHE A 25 -14.21 -7.59 -14.08
CA PHE A 25 -14.04 -8.14 -12.74
C PHE A 25 -12.74 -8.93 -12.62
N SER A 26 -12.43 -9.82 -13.58
CA SER A 26 -11.19 -10.60 -13.59
C SER A 26 -9.96 -9.71 -13.67
N HIS A 27 -9.99 -8.68 -14.52
CA HIS A 27 -8.90 -7.71 -14.65
C HIS A 27 -8.70 -6.91 -13.35
N ASN A 28 -9.80 -6.45 -12.74
CA ASN A 28 -9.75 -5.76 -11.47
C ASN A 28 -9.29 -6.67 -10.34
N TYR A 29 -9.71 -7.93 -10.33
CA TYR A 29 -9.24 -8.91 -9.36
C TYR A 29 -7.72 -9.06 -9.42
N GLN A 30 -7.16 -9.27 -10.62
CA GLN A 30 -5.71 -9.34 -10.80
C GLN A 30 -4.99 -8.08 -10.30
N LYS A 31 -5.56 -6.89 -10.53
CA LYS A 31 -4.98 -5.61 -10.09
C LYS A 31 -5.05 -5.39 -8.58
N VAL A 32 -6.17 -5.73 -7.94
CA VAL A 32 -6.32 -5.53 -6.48
C VAL A 32 -5.59 -6.61 -5.67
N THR A 33 -5.29 -7.75 -6.29
CA THR A 33 -4.50 -8.83 -5.69
C THR A 33 -3.11 -8.93 -6.30
N GLU A 34 -2.59 -7.87 -6.91
CA GLU A 34 -1.23 -7.84 -7.43
C GLU A 34 -0.25 -7.90 -6.25
N PRO A 35 0.73 -8.82 -6.25
CA PRO A 35 1.75 -8.86 -5.20
C PRO A 35 2.51 -7.53 -5.15
N PRO A 36 3.07 -7.17 -3.99
CA PRO A 36 3.70 -5.87 -3.82
C PRO A 36 4.98 -5.71 -4.65
N ASP A 37 5.73 -6.80 -4.88
CA ASP A 37 6.91 -6.91 -5.74
C ASP A 37 7.19 -8.40 -6.08
N GLU A 38 8.12 -8.66 -6.99
CA GLU A 38 8.53 -10.03 -7.33
C GLU A 38 9.17 -10.74 -6.13
N GLY A 39 8.77 -11.99 -5.91
CA GLY A 39 9.29 -12.80 -4.80
C GLY A 39 8.71 -12.48 -3.42
N TRP A 40 7.75 -11.56 -3.32
CA TRP A 40 7.05 -11.25 -2.07
C TRP A 40 5.57 -11.63 -2.13
N SER A 41 5.07 -12.17 -1.02
CA SER A 41 3.66 -12.54 -0.89
C SER A 41 2.76 -11.31 -0.94
N ARG A 42 1.51 -11.52 -1.37
CA ARG A 42 0.42 -10.56 -1.07
C ARG A 42 0.28 -10.40 0.45
N ALA A 43 -0.33 -9.31 0.87
CA ALA A 43 -0.60 -9.07 2.28
C ALA A 43 -1.47 -10.18 2.88
N LEU A 44 -0.93 -10.87 3.88
CA LEU A 44 -1.60 -11.89 4.66
C LEU A 44 -2.17 -11.26 5.93
N ASP A 45 -3.47 -11.46 6.18
CA ASP A 45 -4.15 -11.02 7.40
C ASP A 45 -3.87 -12.02 8.52
N ILE A 46 -3.10 -11.60 9.53
CA ILE A 46 -2.69 -12.46 10.65
C ILE A 46 -3.39 -12.10 11.96
N GLY A 47 -4.25 -11.07 11.96
CA GLY A 47 -4.97 -10.63 13.15
C GLY A 47 -5.42 -9.18 13.08
N THR A 48 -6.00 -8.70 14.18
CA THR A 48 -6.45 -7.32 14.31
C THR A 48 -5.97 -6.72 15.62
N THR A 49 -5.78 -5.40 15.62
CA THR A 49 -5.43 -4.59 16.78
C THR A 49 -6.38 -3.40 16.88
N PRO A 50 -6.86 -3.04 18.08
CA PRO A 50 -7.69 -1.85 18.27
C PRO A 50 -6.88 -0.54 18.25
N VAL A 51 -5.55 -0.61 18.28
CA VAL A 51 -4.67 0.55 18.33
C VAL A 51 -3.82 0.70 17.08
N LEU A 52 -3.68 1.92 16.60
CA LEU A 52 -2.79 2.27 15.49
C LEU A 52 -1.39 2.58 16.05
N ARG A 53 -0.61 1.52 16.36
CA ARG A 53 0.74 1.59 16.95
C ARG A 53 1.66 0.50 16.40
N PRO A 54 3.00 0.68 16.47
CA PRO A 54 3.92 -0.42 16.18
C PRO A 54 3.64 -1.60 17.12
N PRO A 55 3.50 -2.82 16.58
CA PRO A 55 3.49 -4.03 17.39
C PRO A 55 4.91 -4.41 17.78
N ASN A 56 5.05 -5.12 18.90
CA ASN A 56 6.31 -5.74 19.29
C ASN A 56 6.38 -7.12 18.65
N VAL A 57 7.54 -7.46 18.10
CA VAL A 57 7.80 -8.76 17.48
C VAL A 57 8.89 -9.48 18.28
N GLY A 58 8.88 -10.81 18.25
CA GLY A 58 9.91 -11.61 18.91
C GLY A 58 9.72 -13.09 18.65
N ILE A 59 10.50 -13.91 19.33
CA ILE A 59 10.43 -15.37 19.23
C ILE A 59 9.97 -15.93 20.59
N HIS A 60 8.97 -16.82 20.58
CA HIS A 60 8.49 -17.53 21.75
C HIS A 60 8.49 -19.04 21.48
N ASP A 61 9.25 -19.81 22.26
CA ASP A 61 9.44 -21.26 22.06
C ASP A 61 9.83 -21.62 20.61
N GLY A 62 10.71 -20.83 20.01
CA GLY A 62 11.16 -21.01 18.62
C GLY A 62 10.14 -20.62 17.55
N ASN A 63 8.99 -20.07 17.93
CA ASN A 63 7.92 -19.65 17.03
C ASN A 63 7.84 -18.11 16.94
N PRO A 64 7.55 -17.52 15.77
CA PRO A 64 7.31 -16.09 15.66
C PRO A 64 6.16 -15.63 16.57
N SER A 65 6.35 -14.52 17.26
CA SER A 65 5.33 -13.91 18.12
C SER A 65 5.14 -12.43 17.78
N VAL A 66 3.89 -11.97 17.90
CA VAL A 66 3.51 -10.57 17.71
C VAL A 66 2.64 -10.13 18.88
N SER A 67 3.08 -9.09 19.57
CA SER A 67 2.44 -8.53 20.75
C SER A 67 1.98 -7.11 20.50
N PHE A 68 0.78 -6.75 20.94
CA PHE A 68 0.20 -5.43 20.73
C PHE A 68 -0.71 -5.02 21.87
N LEU A 69 -0.90 -3.71 22.03
CA LEU A 69 -1.76 -3.14 23.07
C LEU A 69 -3.24 -3.24 22.69
N THR A 70 -4.08 -3.38 23.71
CA THR A 70 -5.54 -3.36 23.66
C THR A 70 -6.08 -2.45 24.75
N GLU A 71 -7.40 -2.19 24.78
CA GLU A 71 -8.00 -1.39 25.87
C GLU A 71 -7.84 -2.02 27.27
N LYS A 72 -7.59 -3.34 27.35
CA LYS A 72 -7.52 -4.08 28.61
C LYS A 72 -6.10 -4.52 29.00
N GLY A 73 -5.12 -4.34 28.11
CA GLY A 73 -3.77 -4.82 28.35
C GLY A 73 -3.03 -5.21 27.07
N ILE A 74 -2.11 -6.17 27.17
CA ILE A 74 -1.31 -6.67 26.05
C ILE A 74 -1.92 -7.97 25.53
N HIS A 75 -2.02 -8.10 24.21
CA HIS A 75 -2.34 -9.35 23.54
C HIS A 75 -1.10 -9.83 22.80
N GLN A 76 -0.72 -11.10 22.97
CA GLN A 76 0.38 -11.73 22.26
C GLN A 76 -0.14 -12.92 21.47
N ASN A 77 0.08 -12.91 20.16
CA ASN A 77 -0.19 -14.04 19.28
C ASN A 77 1.13 -14.75 18.96
N ILE A 78 1.14 -16.07 19.10
CA ILE A 78 2.26 -16.94 18.73
C ILE A 78 1.84 -17.73 17.50
N TYR A 79 2.69 -17.73 16.47
CA TYR A 79 2.36 -18.24 15.15
C TYR A 79 3.21 -19.44 14.76
N ASN A 80 2.67 -20.34 13.93
CA ASN A 80 3.50 -21.32 13.22
C ASN A 80 4.26 -20.68 12.03
N ASP A 81 5.05 -21.49 11.31
CA ASP A 81 5.82 -21.05 10.13
C ASP A 81 4.96 -20.50 8.97
N GLN A 82 3.66 -20.81 8.96
CA GLN A 82 2.68 -20.35 7.96
C GLN A 82 1.85 -19.17 8.47
N TYR A 83 2.23 -18.58 9.61
CA TYR A 83 1.56 -17.47 10.26
C TYR A 83 0.12 -17.76 10.71
N GLU A 84 -0.16 -18.99 11.13
CA GLU A 84 -1.39 -19.34 11.86
C GLU A 84 -1.17 -19.25 13.35
N ILE A 85 -2.16 -18.69 14.03
CA ILE A 85 -2.17 -18.59 15.49
C ILE A 85 -2.16 -20.01 16.08
N LYS A 86 -1.08 -20.32 16.80
CA LYS A 86 -0.91 -21.54 17.58
C LYS A 86 -1.38 -21.33 19.02
N GLU A 87 -1.06 -20.16 19.58
CA GLU A 87 -1.32 -19.81 20.97
C GLU A 87 -1.56 -18.30 21.10
N GLN A 88 -2.36 -17.92 22.10
CA GLN A 88 -2.67 -16.53 22.42
C GLN A 88 -2.53 -16.30 23.91
N ASN A 89 -1.70 -15.33 24.27
CA ASN A 89 -1.53 -14.87 25.64
C ASN A 89 -2.13 -13.48 25.80
N SER A 90 -2.61 -13.17 27.00
CA SER A 90 -3.13 -11.85 27.33
C SER A 90 -2.68 -11.46 28.73
N TYR A 91 -2.24 -10.22 28.87
CA TYR A 91 -1.71 -9.67 30.11
C TYR A 91 -2.46 -8.39 30.44
N ASP A 92 -3.19 -8.38 31.54
CA ASP A 92 -3.96 -7.21 31.97
C ASP A 92 -3.00 -6.14 32.49
N ILE A 93 -3.00 -4.97 31.84
CA ILE A 93 -2.26 -3.77 32.26
C ILE A 93 -3.08 -2.51 31.97
N PRO A 94 -2.89 -1.41 32.73
CA PRO A 94 -3.39 -0.10 32.33
C PRO A 94 -2.74 0.33 31.01
N VAL A 95 -3.56 0.71 30.02
CA VAL A 95 -3.08 1.15 28.70
C VAL A 95 -3.45 2.61 28.47
N ASP A 96 -2.44 3.41 28.12
CA ASP A 96 -2.57 4.79 27.71
C ASP A 96 -1.74 5.10 26.46
N LYS A 97 -1.64 6.38 26.12
CA LYS A 97 -0.93 6.79 24.91
C LYS A 97 0.60 6.70 25.00
N PHE A 98 1.17 6.49 26.17
CA PHE A 98 2.61 6.39 26.41
C PHE A 98 3.04 4.98 26.80
N THR A 99 2.08 4.06 27.03
CA THR A 99 2.38 2.68 27.40
C THR A 99 3.32 2.01 26.40
N GLN A 100 4.43 1.53 26.94
CA GLN A 100 5.36 0.59 26.31
C GLN A 100 5.47 -0.65 27.20
N PHE A 101 5.94 -1.76 26.65
CA PHE A 101 6.04 -3.01 27.40
C PHE A 101 7.17 -3.88 26.90
N TYR A 102 7.60 -4.81 27.75
CA TYR A 102 8.56 -5.85 27.44
C TYR A 102 8.07 -7.18 28.03
N ILE A 103 8.16 -8.24 27.23
CA ILE A 103 7.72 -9.59 27.60
C ILE A 103 8.97 -10.48 27.63
N SER A 104 9.34 -10.97 28.81
CA SER A 104 10.31 -12.05 28.97
C SER A 104 9.60 -13.41 28.96
N GLU A 105 10.35 -14.52 28.99
CA GLU A 105 9.78 -15.87 29.09
C GLU A 105 8.84 -16.04 30.29
N ASN A 106 9.15 -15.40 31.42
CA ASN A 106 8.47 -15.64 32.70
C ASN A 106 7.75 -14.41 33.25
N LYS A 107 7.97 -13.21 32.69
CA LYS A 107 7.50 -11.97 33.30
C LYS A 107 7.23 -10.88 32.28
N VAL A 108 6.22 -10.07 32.56
CA VAL A 108 5.87 -8.89 31.77
C VAL A 108 6.09 -7.64 32.61
N ILE A 109 6.72 -6.65 32.00
CA ILE A 109 6.81 -5.29 32.55
C ILE A 109 6.20 -4.31 31.57
N HIS A 110 5.65 -3.23 32.11
CA HIS A 110 5.16 -2.12 31.32
C HIS A 110 5.67 -0.80 31.88
N ALA A 111 5.83 0.17 30.99
CA ALA A 111 6.24 1.52 31.31
C ALA A 111 5.18 2.51 30.83
N ASP A 112 4.86 3.50 31.66
CA ASP A 112 4.08 4.67 31.28
C ASP A 112 5.00 5.91 31.17
N TYR A 113 4.43 7.12 31.17
CA TYR A 113 5.21 8.35 31.11
C TYR A 113 6.08 8.62 32.37
N TYR A 114 5.76 8.01 33.50
CA TYR A 114 6.33 8.32 34.82
C TYR A 114 7.14 7.18 35.43
N GLY A 115 6.84 5.93 35.08
CA GLY A 115 7.44 4.79 35.76
C GLY A 115 7.32 3.48 35.01
N MET A 116 8.06 2.51 35.53
CA MET A 116 8.00 1.10 35.13
C MET A 116 7.31 0.29 36.21
N TYR A 117 6.50 -0.68 35.83
CA TYR A 117 5.65 -1.46 36.72
C TYR A 117 5.70 -2.94 36.37
N ASP A 118 5.57 -3.76 37.40
CA ASP A 118 5.39 -5.19 37.31
C ASP A 118 3.94 -5.51 36.90
N GLN A 119 3.75 -6.37 35.90
CA GLN A 119 2.41 -6.72 35.44
C GLN A 119 1.63 -7.59 36.44
N GLU A 120 2.28 -8.49 37.17
CA GLU A 120 1.60 -9.42 38.09
C GLU A 120 1.20 -8.73 39.39
N THR A 121 2.13 -7.96 39.98
CA THR A 121 1.88 -7.31 41.28
C THR A 121 1.22 -5.94 41.13
N GLY A 122 1.38 -5.30 39.97
CA GLY A 122 0.99 -3.91 39.76
C GLY A 122 1.86 -2.90 40.51
N GLU A 123 2.94 -3.34 41.15
CA GLU A 123 3.83 -2.48 41.91
C GLU A 123 4.76 -1.68 40.98
N LYS A 124 5.01 -0.42 41.36
CA LYS A 124 5.97 0.43 40.67
C LYS A 124 7.38 -0.04 41.00
N ILE A 125 8.14 -0.37 39.95
CA ILE A 125 9.54 -0.79 40.04
C ILE A 125 10.44 0.45 40.16
N THR A 126 10.27 1.43 39.29
CA THR A 126 11.12 2.64 39.29
C THR A 126 10.46 3.81 38.56
N ASP A 127 11.00 5.02 38.79
CA ASP A 127 10.73 6.21 38.00
C ASP A 127 11.59 6.19 36.72
N LEU A 128 11.03 6.63 35.59
CA LEU A 128 11.78 6.77 34.34
C LEU A 128 11.34 7.98 33.53
N GLN A 129 12.23 8.40 32.63
CA GLN A 129 11.98 9.42 31.61
C GLN A 129 11.92 8.82 30.21
N ALA A 130 12.57 7.68 30.00
CA ALA A 130 12.52 6.94 28.75
C ALA A 130 12.70 5.44 29.01
N PHE A 131 12.05 4.62 28.19
CA PHE A 131 12.13 3.17 28.22
C PHE A 131 12.58 2.68 26.84
N TYR A 132 13.51 1.73 26.82
CA TYR A 132 14.10 1.16 25.61
C TYR A 132 13.97 -0.37 25.70
N PRO A 133 12.84 -0.95 25.28
CA PRO A 133 12.69 -2.39 25.18
C PRO A 133 13.44 -2.90 23.95
N LEU A 134 14.51 -3.67 24.16
CA LEU A 134 15.19 -4.40 23.09
C LEU A 134 14.68 -5.85 23.04
N GLU A 135 15.32 -6.72 22.27
CA GLU A 135 14.86 -8.11 22.10
C GLU A 135 15.21 -8.97 23.31
N SER A 136 16.43 -8.84 23.84
CA SER A 136 16.89 -9.68 24.96
C SER A 136 16.84 -9.01 26.33
N ARG A 137 16.82 -7.67 26.38
CA ARG A 137 16.87 -6.89 27.63
C ARG A 137 16.11 -5.57 27.50
N ALA A 138 15.77 -5.00 28.65
CA ALA A 138 15.18 -3.68 28.74
C ALA A 138 16.18 -2.69 29.34
N PHE A 139 16.16 -1.46 28.84
CA PHE A 139 16.92 -0.35 29.39
C PHE A 139 15.98 0.79 29.72
N TYR A 140 16.36 1.63 30.66
CA TYR A 140 15.61 2.84 30.95
C TYR A 140 16.54 3.97 31.34
N ARG A 141 16.02 5.18 31.20
CA ARG A 141 16.68 6.41 31.62
C ARG A 141 15.96 6.98 32.81
N ASN A 142 16.71 7.34 33.85
CA ASN A 142 16.21 8.13 34.97
C ASN A 142 17.19 9.29 35.21
N GLU A 143 16.69 10.51 35.07
CA GLU A 143 17.47 11.75 35.09
C GLU A 143 18.63 11.77 34.07
N ASP A 144 19.86 11.90 34.55
CA ASP A 144 21.11 11.88 33.79
C ASP A 144 21.72 10.49 33.72
N LYS A 145 21.01 9.42 34.12
CA LYS A 145 21.55 8.06 34.18
C LYS A 145 20.78 7.07 33.32
N ILE A 146 21.53 6.13 32.74
CA ILE A 146 21.01 5.00 31.96
C ILE A 146 21.24 3.73 32.77
N TYR A 147 20.20 2.91 32.86
CA TYR A 147 20.21 1.66 33.60
C TYR A 147 19.90 0.48 32.67
N SER A 148 20.57 -0.65 32.86
CA SER A 148 20.10 -1.96 32.39
C SER A 148 19.12 -2.52 33.41
N PHE A 149 18.02 -3.08 32.92
CA PHE A 149 17.04 -3.76 33.75
C PHE A 149 16.98 -5.24 33.40
N ASP A 150 17.27 -6.10 34.38
CA ASP A 150 17.02 -7.53 34.28
C ASP A 150 15.59 -7.82 34.72
N VAL A 151 14.76 -8.21 33.75
CA VAL A 151 13.33 -8.45 33.99
C VAL A 151 13.11 -9.67 34.88
N ASN A 152 13.94 -10.70 34.76
CA ASN A 152 13.75 -11.93 35.52
C ASN A 152 14.18 -11.76 36.98
N GLU A 153 15.27 -11.03 37.22
CA GLU A 153 15.77 -10.75 38.58
C GLU A 153 15.11 -9.53 39.22
N SER A 154 14.41 -8.71 38.43
CA SER A 154 13.83 -7.42 38.85
C SER A 154 14.89 -6.49 39.46
N ALA A 155 16.08 -6.48 38.86
CA ALA A 155 17.23 -5.73 39.31
C ALA A 155 17.65 -4.70 38.26
N SER A 156 17.99 -3.50 38.73
CA SER A 156 18.54 -2.42 37.90
C SER A 156 20.00 -2.20 38.22
N GLU A 157 20.82 -2.06 37.18
CA GLU A 157 22.22 -1.69 37.30
C GLU A 157 22.52 -0.43 36.49
N GLU A 158 23.24 0.52 37.09
CA GLU A 158 23.65 1.75 36.42
C GLU A 158 24.71 1.43 35.37
N LEU A 159 24.47 1.83 34.13
CA LEU A 159 25.40 1.63 33.01
C LEU A 159 26.24 2.87 32.73
N LEU A 160 25.58 4.03 32.64
CA LEU A 160 26.21 5.26 32.19
C LEU A 160 25.56 6.47 32.86
N SER A 161 26.38 7.39 33.36
CA SER A 161 25.99 8.75 33.71
C SER A 161 26.29 9.68 32.53
N LEU A 162 25.27 10.36 32.02
CA LEU A 162 25.34 11.30 30.91
C LEU A 162 25.95 12.62 31.36
N GLU A 163 26.98 13.09 30.65
CA GLU A 163 27.56 14.41 30.92
C GLU A 163 26.56 15.54 30.65
N ASN A 164 25.72 15.35 29.62
CA ASN A 164 24.65 16.27 29.26
C ASN A 164 23.28 15.63 29.43
N PRO A 165 22.46 16.10 30.39
CA PRO A 165 21.10 15.61 30.56
C PRO A 165 20.16 15.89 29.38
N LYS A 166 20.58 16.61 28.34
CA LYS A 166 19.80 16.81 27.12
C LYS A 166 20.24 15.93 25.96
N ALA A 167 21.26 15.09 26.14
CA ALA A 167 21.68 14.13 25.14
C ALA A 167 20.51 13.20 24.76
N SER A 168 20.35 12.96 23.46
CA SER A 168 19.48 11.92 22.95
C SER A 168 20.20 10.58 23.11
N VAL A 169 19.45 9.53 23.44
CA VAL A 169 19.98 8.18 23.63
C VAL A 169 19.28 7.27 22.65
N HIS A 170 20.09 6.52 21.92
CA HIS A 170 19.65 5.51 20.98
C HIS A 170 20.26 4.18 21.38
N MET A 171 19.49 3.10 21.29
CA MET A 171 19.94 1.73 21.57
C MET A 171 19.72 0.86 20.34
N ALA A 172 20.66 -0.06 20.08
CA ALA A 172 20.55 -1.03 19.01
C ALA A 172 21.03 -2.40 19.52
N GLU A 173 20.28 -3.45 19.20
CA GLU A 173 20.68 -4.83 19.46
C GLU A 173 21.00 -5.52 18.14
N THR A 174 22.12 -6.24 18.11
CA THR A 174 22.61 -6.99 16.94
C THR A 174 23.16 -8.34 17.39
N ASP A 175 23.47 -9.23 16.45
CA ASP A 175 24.15 -10.51 16.74
C ASP A 175 25.49 -10.33 17.49
N SER A 176 26.12 -9.15 17.35
CA SER A 176 27.39 -8.81 18.02
C SER A 176 27.23 -8.24 19.44
N GLY A 177 25.98 -8.01 19.87
CA GLY A 177 25.63 -7.49 21.18
C GLY A 177 24.79 -6.21 21.12
N THR A 178 24.64 -5.59 22.29
CA THR A 178 23.89 -4.34 22.47
C THR A 178 24.84 -3.15 22.40
N PHE A 179 24.42 -2.11 21.68
CA PHE A 179 25.18 -0.87 21.49
C PHE A 179 24.32 0.32 21.90
N LEU A 180 25.00 1.36 22.36
CA LEU A 180 24.41 2.61 22.81
C LEU A 180 25.08 3.77 22.07
N LEU A 181 24.25 4.68 21.54
CA LEU A 181 24.67 5.93 20.95
C LEU A 181 24.09 7.10 21.74
N THR A 182 24.93 8.03 22.17
CA THR A 182 24.51 9.35 22.66
C THR A 182 24.73 10.40 21.59
N ASP A 183 23.73 11.24 21.33
CA ASP A 183 23.79 12.37 20.40
C ASP A 183 23.63 13.70 21.14
N GLU A 184 24.58 14.60 20.91
CA GLU A 184 24.62 15.92 21.52
C GLU A 184 24.91 17.04 20.50
N VAL A 185 24.07 18.07 20.50
CA VAL A 185 24.31 19.26 19.66
C VAL A 185 25.34 20.17 20.32
N THR A 186 26.51 20.30 19.69
CA THR A 186 27.64 21.13 20.13
C THR A 186 27.91 22.30 19.19
N SER A 187 28.88 23.16 19.51
CA SER A 187 29.31 24.26 18.63
C SER A 187 29.98 23.78 17.34
N SER A 188 30.51 22.56 17.31
CA SER A 188 31.18 21.93 16.15
C SER A 188 30.26 21.05 15.30
N GLY A 189 28.98 20.93 15.66
CA GLY A 189 28.02 20.02 15.02
C GLY A 189 27.41 19.05 16.02
N ASN A 190 26.94 17.91 15.55
CA ASN A 190 26.44 16.83 16.41
C ASN A 190 27.61 15.93 16.83
N LEU A 191 27.80 15.77 18.13
CA LEU A 191 28.75 14.84 18.74
C LEU A 191 28.03 13.52 19.02
N LEU A 192 28.63 12.44 18.51
CA LEU A 192 28.17 11.07 18.67
C LEU A 192 29.17 10.33 19.54
N THR A 193 28.71 9.72 20.63
CA THR A 193 29.54 8.83 21.45
C THR A 193 28.98 7.43 21.43
N TYR A 194 29.81 6.47 21.02
CA TYR A 194 29.44 5.08 20.83
C TYR A 194 29.95 4.23 21.98
N TYR A 195 29.10 3.30 22.40
CA TYR A 195 29.43 2.37 23.46
C TYR A 195 28.95 0.96 23.13
N GLN A 196 29.71 -0.04 23.58
CA GLN A 196 29.27 -1.44 23.62
C GLN A 196 28.86 -1.81 25.03
N VAL A 197 27.69 -2.43 25.15
CA VAL A 197 27.16 -2.91 26.42
C VAL A 197 27.48 -4.40 26.55
N GLU A 198 28.35 -4.73 27.49
CA GLU A 198 28.71 -6.11 27.82
C GLU A 198 28.19 -6.45 29.22
N LYS A 199 27.18 -7.32 29.29
CA LYS A 199 26.45 -7.64 30.52
C LYS A 199 25.99 -6.36 31.21
N ASN A 200 26.66 -5.95 32.27
CA ASN A 200 26.30 -4.77 33.06
C ASN A 200 27.44 -3.73 33.09
N SER A 201 28.33 -3.81 32.10
CA SER A 201 29.41 -2.85 31.91
C SER A 201 29.31 -2.22 30.53
N ILE A 202 29.79 -0.98 30.43
CA ILE A 202 29.81 -0.23 29.19
C ILE A 202 31.26 0.06 28.80
N THR A 203 31.61 -0.20 27.55
CA THR A 203 32.93 0.11 27.01
C THR A 203 32.80 1.19 25.92
N PRO A 204 33.53 2.31 26.03
CA PRO A 204 33.52 3.33 25.00
C PRO A 204 34.23 2.82 23.75
N LEU A 205 33.57 2.93 22.59
CA LEU A 205 34.12 2.52 21.30
C LEU A 205 34.75 3.69 20.54
N GLY A 206 34.29 4.92 20.80
CA GLY A 206 34.84 6.13 20.21
C GLY A 206 33.83 7.27 20.11
N GLU A 207 34.32 8.42 19.67
CA GLU A 207 33.53 9.61 19.41
C GLU A 207 33.61 9.99 17.93
N ALA A 208 32.52 10.51 17.38
CA ALA A 208 32.47 11.02 16.03
C ALA A 208 31.70 12.34 15.99
N THR A 209 32.03 13.20 15.04
CA THR A 209 31.35 14.48 14.85
C THR A 209 30.89 14.63 13.41
N PHE A 210 29.70 15.20 13.23
CA PHE A 210 29.21 15.57 11.91
C PHE A 210 28.44 16.87 11.93
N SER A 211 28.41 17.52 10.77
CA SER A 211 27.62 18.73 10.55
C SER A 211 26.71 18.56 9.35
N VAL A 212 25.50 19.06 9.47
CA VAL A 212 24.55 19.18 8.35
C VAL A 212 24.63 20.58 7.76
N LYS A 213 24.05 20.80 6.58
CA LYS A 213 24.02 22.14 5.97
C LYS A 213 23.30 23.13 6.88
N GLU A 214 23.72 24.40 6.87
CA GLU A 214 23.14 25.44 7.74
C GLU A 214 21.62 25.59 7.59
N SER A 215 21.11 25.37 6.38
CA SER A 215 19.69 25.38 6.04
C SER A 215 18.90 24.17 6.53
N GLU A 216 19.57 23.16 7.08
CA GLU A 216 19.00 21.89 7.54
C GLU A 216 19.11 21.78 9.07
N GLN A 217 18.22 21.00 9.67
CA GLN A 217 18.25 20.63 11.08
C GLN A 217 18.08 19.12 11.19
N VAL A 218 18.87 18.47 12.04
CA VAL A 218 18.68 17.03 12.36
C VAL A 218 17.34 16.85 13.04
N ASN A 219 16.53 15.93 12.51
CA ASN A 219 15.21 15.60 13.00
C ASN A 219 15.19 14.21 13.65
N ASP A 220 15.92 13.26 13.09
CA ASP A 220 16.00 11.90 13.61
C ASP A 220 17.35 11.26 13.28
N ILE A 221 17.82 10.38 14.16
CA ILE A 221 19.02 9.58 14.00
C ILE A 221 18.67 8.13 14.30
N GLN A 222 18.88 7.26 13.31
CA GLN A 222 18.84 5.81 13.47
C GLN A 222 20.27 5.28 13.37
N PHE A 223 20.59 4.29 14.21
CA PHE A 223 21.90 3.65 14.17
C PHE A 223 21.79 2.14 14.34
N THR A 224 22.75 1.44 13.78
CA THR A 224 22.99 0.02 14.03
C THR A 224 24.48 -0.25 13.85
N THR A 225 24.93 -1.47 14.13
CA THR A 225 26.34 -1.85 14.07
C THR A 225 26.50 -3.12 13.23
N LYS A 226 27.63 -3.22 12.54
CA LYS A 226 28.03 -4.41 11.80
C LYS A 226 29.53 -4.57 11.93
N ASN A 227 29.96 -5.68 12.53
CA ASN A 227 31.37 -5.91 12.88
C ASN A 227 31.90 -4.72 13.71
N ASP A 228 33.09 -4.20 13.39
CA ASP A 228 33.73 -3.08 14.09
C ASP A 228 33.34 -1.69 13.52
N SER A 229 32.16 -1.58 12.91
CA SER A 229 31.67 -0.35 12.28
C SER A 229 30.25 0.00 12.71
N TYR A 230 29.97 1.30 12.73
CA TYR A 230 28.62 1.81 12.90
C TYR A 230 28.02 2.18 11.54
N GLN A 231 26.71 2.06 11.47
CA GLN A 231 25.90 2.55 10.36
C GLN A 231 24.93 3.58 10.91
N LEU A 232 24.90 4.74 10.26
CA LEU A 232 24.16 5.91 10.70
C LEU A 232 23.21 6.35 9.60
N LEU A 233 21.97 6.61 9.97
CA LEU A 233 20.96 7.16 9.10
C LEU A 233 20.39 8.43 9.73
N VAL A 234 20.71 9.56 9.12
CA VAL A 234 20.35 10.89 9.61
C VAL A 234 19.23 11.46 8.74
N THR A 235 18.10 11.77 9.38
CA THR A 235 17.02 12.51 8.74
C THR A 235 17.13 13.98 9.11
N THR A 236 17.15 14.85 8.10
CA THR A 236 17.16 16.31 8.30
C THR A 236 15.91 16.95 7.72
N ILE A 237 15.49 18.07 8.32
CA ILE A 237 14.42 18.94 7.84
C ILE A 237 14.99 20.26 7.35
N GLN A 238 14.48 20.79 6.25
CA GLN A 238 14.85 22.12 5.78
C GLN A 238 14.20 23.21 6.65
N LYS A 239 15.00 24.08 7.29
CA LYS A 239 14.54 25.14 8.19
C LYS A 239 13.67 26.20 7.50
N GLN A 240 13.93 26.48 6.23
CA GLN A 240 13.18 27.44 5.42
C GLN A 240 13.00 26.92 3.99
N SER A 241 11.75 26.58 3.64
CA SER A 241 11.37 26.23 2.28
C SER A 241 10.67 27.43 1.64
N GLN A 242 11.19 27.93 0.51
CA GLN A 242 10.54 29.00 -0.26
C GLN A 242 9.11 28.64 -0.71
N SER A 243 8.81 27.34 -0.77
CA SER A 243 7.48 26.82 -1.15
C SER A 243 6.51 26.62 0.01
N GLY A 244 6.96 26.84 1.25
CA GLY A 244 6.18 26.55 2.47
C GLY A 244 5.99 25.06 2.79
N LYS A 245 6.52 24.14 1.95
CA LYS A 245 6.48 22.69 2.19
C LYS A 245 7.73 22.24 2.91
N ILE A 246 7.57 21.52 4.02
CA ILE A 246 8.66 20.84 4.73
C ILE A 246 9.27 19.81 3.78
N GLN A 247 10.59 19.86 3.61
CA GLN A 247 11.34 18.89 2.82
C GLN A 247 12.30 18.15 3.73
N ASN A 248 12.21 16.82 3.71
CA ASN A 248 13.11 15.93 4.42
C ASN A 248 14.26 15.52 3.51
N TYR A 249 15.45 15.42 4.08
CA TYR A 249 16.60 14.80 3.45
C TYR A 249 17.10 13.64 4.30
N TYR A 250 17.60 12.61 3.63
CA TYR A 250 18.05 11.39 4.26
C TYR A 250 19.52 11.20 3.90
N TYR A 251 20.34 10.95 4.92
CA TYR A 251 21.77 10.74 4.76
C TYR A 251 22.18 9.43 5.40
N TYR A 252 22.98 8.65 4.70
CA TYR A 252 23.53 7.39 5.19
C TYR A 252 25.05 7.49 5.30
N ALA A 253 25.60 6.91 6.35
CA ALA A 253 27.03 6.72 6.51
C ALA A 253 27.33 5.37 7.16
N GLU A 254 28.45 4.79 6.77
CA GLU A 254 29.08 3.64 7.41
C GLU A 254 30.53 4.02 7.69
N ALA A 255 30.98 3.83 8.93
CA ALA A 255 32.35 4.13 9.32
C ALA A 255 32.78 3.32 10.55
N PRO A 256 34.10 3.08 10.72
CA PRO A 256 34.64 2.52 11.96
C PRO A 256 34.32 3.41 13.17
N PHE A 257 34.23 2.81 14.36
CA PHE A 257 34.08 3.58 15.59
C PHE A 257 35.26 4.56 15.79
N GLY A 258 34.95 5.79 16.19
CA GLY A 258 35.94 6.87 16.35
C GLY A 258 36.26 7.65 15.06
N GLU A 259 35.71 7.26 13.92
CA GLU A 259 35.82 8.02 12.68
C GLU A 259 34.56 8.86 12.40
N ASN A 260 34.74 10.06 11.86
CA ASN A 260 33.62 10.95 11.50
C ASN A 260 32.80 10.37 10.34
N PRO A 261 31.45 10.40 10.40
CA PRO A 261 30.63 9.81 9.35
C PRO A 261 30.70 10.64 8.07
N ASN A 262 30.95 9.98 6.95
CA ASN A 262 30.80 10.59 5.64
C ASN A 262 29.35 10.50 5.17
N LEU A 263 28.54 11.50 5.51
CA LEU A 263 27.11 11.54 5.21
C LEU A 263 26.84 11.64 3.71
N ASN A 264 26.40 10.54 3.11
CA ASN A 264 25.98 10.49 1.72
C ASN A 264 24.47 10.60 1.61
N ARG A 265 23.98 11.51 0.77
CA ARG A 265 22.54 11.68 0.56
C ARG A 265 21.96 10.46 -0.15
N VAL A 266 20.89 9.91 0.40
CA VAL A 266 20.09 8.86 -0.22
C VAL A 266 18.74 9.41 -0.66
N ASN A 267 18.29 8.99 -1.85
CA ASN A 267 16.96 9.28 -2.36
C ASN A 267 16.25 7.93 -2.58
N PHE A 268 14.92 7.94 -2.63
CA PHE A 268 14.12 6.72 -2.78
C PHE A 268 13.21 6.86 -3.99
N GLN A 269 13.53 6.16 -5.08
CA GLN A 269 12.70 6.13 -6.27
C GLN A 269 11.53 5.17 -6.06
N ASP A 270 10.34 5.53 -6.54
CA ASP A 270 9.20 4.63 -6.54
C ASP A 270 9.40 3.53 -7.59
N PRO A 271 9.40 2.23 -7.23
CA PRO A 271 9.58 1.16 -8.20
C PRO A 271 8.43 1.08 -9.24
N TYR A 272 7.28 1.70 -8.96
CA TYR A 272 6.09 1.67 -9.81
C TYR A 272 5.77 3.03 -10.46
N SER A 273 6.62 4.04 -10.31
CA SER A 273 6.46 5.33 -10.99
C SER A 273 7.79 6.00 -11.35
N THR A 274 7.76 7.03 -12.19
CA THR A 274 8.96 7.80 -12.54
C THR A 274 9.30 8.89 -11.50
N TYR A 275 8.62 8.88 -10.35
CA TYR A 275 8.75 9.90 -9.32
C TYR A 275 9.44 9.35 -8.08
N GLU A 276 10.10 10.22 -7.32
CA GLU A 276 10.60 9.89 -5.99
C GLU A 276 9.44 9.67 -5.01
N LEU A 277 9.62 8.70 -4.11
CA LEU A 277 8.75 8.49 -2.96
C LEU A 277 8.72 9.73 -2.09
N LYS A 278 7.55 10.03 -1.53
CA LYS A 278 7.31 11.22 -0.70
C LYS A 278 6.84 10.81 0.68
N GLU A 279 6.96 11.74 1.63
CA GLU A 279 6.43 11.57 3.00
C GLU A 279 6.98 10.32 3.70
N ILE A 280 8.27 10.04 3.48
CA ILE A 280 8.95 8.90 4.08
C ILE A 280 9.02 9.07 5.60
N SER A 281 8.56 8.06 6.32
CA SER A 281 8.42 8.01 7.77
C SER A 281 8.54 6.57 8.30
N ASP A 282 8.57 6.41 9.62
CA ASP A 282 8.72 5.10 10.29
C ASP A 282 9.96 4.33 9.79
N LEU A 283 11.07 5.06 9.62
CA LEU A 283 12.27 4.58 8.97
C LEU A 283 13.19 3.91 9.99
N SER A 284 13.52 2.64 9.76
CA SER A 284 14.43 1.85 10.58
C SER A 284 15.54 1.23 9.73
N ILE A 285 16.70 1.00 10.34
CA ILE A 285 17.84 0.34 9.72
C ILE A 285 18.03 -1.05 10.31
N HIS A 286 18.21 -2.04 9.44
CA HIS A 286 18.46 -3.42 9.82
C HIS A 286 19.64 -3.96 9.02
N ASN A 287 20.48 -4.76 9.65
CA ASN A 287 21.55 -5.46 8.97
C ASN A 287 21.07 -6.82 8.47
N THR A 288 21.28 -7.09 7.20
CA THR A 288 21.05 -8.41 6.60
C THR A 288 22.38 -8.98 6.09
N GLU A 289 22.39 -10.27 5.73
CA GLU A 289 23.55 -10.90 5.07
C GLU A 289 23.98 -10.13 3.82
N ASN A 290 23.02 -9.58 3.07
CA ASN A 290 23.23 -8.87 1.81
C ASN A 290 23.57 -7.38 1.98
N GLY A 291 23.64 -6.87 3.21
CA GLY A 291 23.96 -5.47 3.51
C GLY A 291 22.91 -4.76 4.36
N PRO A 292 23.12 -3.45 4.61
CA PRO A 292 22.18 -2.59 5.33
C PRO A 292 20.89 -2.41 4.53
N VAL A 293 19.78 -2.60 5.23
CA VAL A 293 18.44 -2.53 4.68
C VAL A 293 17.64 -1.51 5.48
N LEU A 294 17.03 -0.56 4.76
CA LEU A 294 16.11 0.42 5.33
C LEU A 294 14.68 -0.09 5.16
N LEU A 295 13.92 -0.12 6.25
CA LEU A 295 12.49 -0.42 6.24
C LEU A 295 11.74 0.87 6.57
N PHE A 296 10.73 1.23 5.77
CA PHE A 296 10.03 2.50 5.96
C PHE A 296 8.65 2.51 5.31
N LYS A 297 7.84 3.48 5.69
CA LYS A 297 6.58 3.82 5.04
C LYS A 297 6.79 5.02 4.13
N ALA A 298 6.19 5.02 2.94
CA ALA A 298 6.19 6.16 2.04
C ALA A 298 4.93 6.24 1.18
N ASN A 299 4.66 7.42 0.62
CA ASN A 299 3.57 7.64 -0.31
C ASN A 299 4.04 7.36 -1.75
N GLY A 300 3.50 6.31 -2.38
CA GLY A 300 3.90 5.86 -3.72
C GLY A 300 2.73 5.24 -4.50
N TRP A 301 2.94 4.94 -5.78
CA TRP A 301 1.87 4.55 -6.72
C TRP A 301 1.26 3.18 -6.40
N THR A 302 -0.06 3.07 -6.51
CA THR A 302 -0.79 1.80 -6.43
C THR A 302 -2.08 1.81 -7.26
N ASP A 303 -2.46 0.64 -7.76
CA ASP A 303 -3.66 0.38 -8.56
C ASP A 303 -4.77 -0.34 -7.76
N THR A 304 -4.68 -0.42 -6.42
CA THR A 304 -5.61 -1.21 -5.57
C THR A 304 -7.03 -0.64 -5.51
N LEU A 305 -7.24 0.64 -5.87
CA LEU A 305 -8.53 1.33 -5.80
C LEU A 305 -9.11 1.69 -7.18
N PHE A 306 -10.37 2.12 -7.20
CA PHE A 306 -11.10 2.59 -8.40
C PHE A 306 -10.47 3.83 -9.07
N ARG A 307 -9.59 4.54 -8.37
CA ARG A 307 -8.75 5.58 -8.96
C ARG A 307 -7.31 5.31 -8.51
N PRO A 308 -6.46 4.82 -9.42
CA PRO A 308 -5.04 4.67 -9.14
C PRO A 308 -4.45 5.99 -8.66
N GLY A 309 -3.52 5.90 -7.72
CA GLY A 309 -2.92 7.07 -7.14
C GLY A 309 -1.89 6.74 -6.08
N LEU A 310 -1.46 7.78 -5.38
CA LEU A 310 -0.48 7.66 -4.32
C LEU A 310 -1.17 7.17 -3.03
N GLN A 311 -0.62 6.12 -2.43
CA GLN A 311 -1.01 5.64 -1.10
C GLN A 311 0.23 5.34 -0.25
N PHE A 312 0.04 5.35 1.07
CA PHE A 312 1.06 4.91 2.01
C PHE A 312 1.24 3.40 1.95
N ASN A 313 2.38 2.98 1.43
CA ASN A 313 2.81 1.59 1.37
C ASN A 313 4.12 1.41 2.17
N ILE A 314 4.43 0.17 2.48
CA ILE A 314 5.67 -0.24 3.12
C ILE A 314 6.71 -0.54 2.04
N TYR A 315 7.92 -0.04 2.24
CA TYR A 315 9.05 -0.23 1.33
C TYR A 315 10.28 -0.69 2.08
N GLN A 316 11.13 -1.38 1.33
CA GLN A 316 12.47 -1.74 1.72
C GLN A 316 13.45 -1.09 0.76
N ALA A 317 14.54 -0.50 1.25
CA ALA A 317 15.64 -0.05 0.40
C ALA A 317 16.95 -0.71 0.81
N THR A 318 17.66 -1.29 -0.15
CA THR A 318 19.02 -1.79 0.06
C THR A 318 20.01 -0.70 -0.36
N ILE A 319 20.98 -0.39 0.49
CA ILE A 319 21.99 0.63 0.19
C ILE A 319 23.20 -0.06 -0.45
N SER A 320 23.53 0.33 -1.69
CA SER A 320 24.75 -0.14 -2.36
C SER A 320 25.94 0.79 -2.11
N GLU A 321 27.17 0.31 -2.36
CA GLU A 321 28.44 1.04 -2.15
C GLU A 321 28.50 2.45 -2.78
N SER A 322 27.64 2.75 -3.75
CA SER A 322 27.58 4.03 -4.47
C SER A 322 26.49 4.99 -3.99
N SER A 323 25.85 4.74 -2.84
CA SER A 323 24.66 5.47 -2.35
C SER A 323 23.42 5.32 -3.26
N ALA A 324 23.48 4.47 -4.27
CA ALA A 324 22.31 4.06 -5.03
C ALA A 324 21.47 3.09 -4.18
N THR A 325 20.18 3.40 -4.06
CA THR A 325 19.21 2.60 -3.32
C THR A 325 18.39 1.78 -4.31
N THR A 326 18.27 0.48 -4.06
CA THR A 326 17.28 -0.36 -4.74
C THR A 326 16.07 -0.46 -3.83
N VAL A 327 14.94 0.09 -4.27
CA VAL A 327 13.69 0.14 -3.50
C VAL A 327 12.75 -0.97 -3.96
N THR A 328 12.26 -1.74 -3.01
CA THR A 328 11.28 -2.81 -3.19
C THR A 328 10.03 -2.46 -2.40
N ARG A 329 8.85 -2.63 -3.00
CA ARG A 329 7.58 -2.40 -2.27
C ARG A 329 7.18 -3.69 -1.54
N LEU A 330 6.85 -3.59 -0.26
CA LEU A 330 6.48 -4.74 0.58
C LEU A 330 4.98 -4.79 0.92
N SER A 331 4.25 -3.68 0.77
CA SER A 331 2.79 -3.68 0.88
C SER A 331 2.13 -3.10 -0.37
N ASN A 332 1.00 -3.68 -0.75
CA ASN A 332 0.14 -3.18 -1.83
C ASN A 332 -1.32 -3.35 -1.40
N THR A 333 -1.72 -2.56 -0.40
CA THR A 333 -3.05 -2.62 0.21
C THR A 333 -3.86 -1.39 -0.19
N PRO A 334 -5.21 -1.44 -0.13
CA PRO A 334 -6.06 -0.28 -0.39
C PRO A 334 -6.18 0.69 0.80
N SER A 335 -5.60 0.31 1.94
CA SER A 335 -5.64 1.05 3.21
C SER A 335 -4.26 1.63 3.51
N PHE A 336 -4.20 2.59 4.43
CA PHE A 336 -2.92 3.16 4.85
C PHE A 336 -2.13 2.18 5.71
N SER A 337 -1.02 1.67 5.16
CA SER A 337 -0.08 0.80 5.87
C SER A 337 0.83 1.64 6.77
N ASN A 338 0.93 1.29 8.05
CA ASN A 338 1.70 2.03 9.07
C ASN A 338 2.59 1.12 9.91
N PHE A 339 3.64 1.69 10.49
CA PHE A 339 4.52 1.03 11.47
C PHE A 339 5.05 -0.32 10.98
N PRO A 340 5.86 -0.32 9.90
CA PRO A 340 6.48 -1.54 9.45
C PRO A 340 7.49 -2.04 10.49
N VAL A 341 7.43 -3.33 10.79
CA VAL A 341 8.33 -4.02 11.72
C VAL A 341 8.81 -5.30 11.05
N ARG A 342 10.11 -5.55 11.12
CA ARG A 342 10.71 -6.77 10.59
C ARG A 342 10.54 -7.90 11.61
N LEU A 343 9.86 -8.97 11.23
CA LEU A 343 9.66 -10.14 12.08
C LEU A 343 10.83 -11.13 11.98
N ASN A 344 11.43 -11.24 10.79
CA ASN A 344 12.67 -11.96 10.50
C ASN A 344 13.20 -11.51 9.14
N GLU A 345 14.31 -12.10 8.68
CA GLU A 345 14.96 -11.78 7.39
C GLU A 345 14.02 -11.82 6.17
N GLN A 346 12.99 -12.67 6.22
CA GLN A 346 12.10 -12.93 5.09
C GLN A 346 10.68 -12.40 5.29
N SER A 347 10.37 -11.77 6.42
CA SER A 347 9.00 -11.39 6.74
C SER A 347 8.91 -10.02 7.40
N VAL A 348 8.00 -9.21 6.88
CA VAL A 348 7.71 -7.86 7.37
C VAL A 348 6.23 -7.78 7.71
N LEU A 349 5.95 -7.19 8.87
CA LEU A 349 4.62 -6.96 9.41
C LEU A 349 4.34 -5.46 9.45
N TRP A 350 3.08 -5.05 9.30
CA TRP A 350 2.65 -3.68 9.54
C TRP A 350 1.20 -3.62 10.03
N VAL A 351 0.76 -2.43 10.43
CA VAL A 351 -0.62 -2.16 10.84
C VAL A 351 -1.34 -1.38 9.76
N ASP A 352 -2.39 -1.96 9.19
CA ASP A 352 -3.20 -1.35 8.14
C ASP A 352 -4.45 -0.69 8.74
N ASN A 353 -4.68 0.58 8.42
CA ASN A 353 -5.77 1.33 9.04
C ASN A 353 -7.16 0.85 8.56
N GLY A 354 -7.98 0.33 9.48
CA GLY A 354 -9.34 -0.15 9.23
C GLY A 354 -10.48 0.62 9.93
N GLY A 355 -10.21 1.78 10.54
CA GLY A 355 -11.23 2.59 11.24
C GLY A 355 -11.38 2.21 12.72
N GLU A 356 -12.36 1.36 13.05
CA GLU A 356 -12.62 0.92 14.45
C GLU A 356 -11.65 -0.19 14.91
N SER A 357 -11.16 -1.00 13.98
CA SER A 357 -10.09 -1.98 14.23
C SER A 357 -9.11 -1.92 13.07
N HIS A 358 -7.84 -2.13 13.37
CA HIS A 358 -6.76 -2.11 12.39
C HIS A 358 -6.28 -3.54 12.15
N LYS A 359 -5.83 -3.82 10.93
CA LYS A 359 -5.37 -5.17 10.56
C LYS A 359 -3.88 -5.30 10.80
N LEU A 360 -3.46 -6.43 11.34
CA LEU A 360 -2.07 -6.85 11.35
C LEU A 360 -1.82 -7.62 10.06
N LEU A 361 -1.09 -7.01 9.15
CA LEU A 361 -0.78 -7.58 7.85
C LEU A 361 0.69 -7.96 7.78
N LEU A 362 0.97 -9.03 7.02
CA LEU A 362 2.30 -9.56 6.83
C LEU A 362 2.57 -9.82 5.35
N ALA A 363 3.79 -9.54 4.91
CA ALA A 363 4.33 -10.00 3.64
C ALA A 363 5.59 -10.83 3.92
N SER A 364 5.78 -11.90 3.15
CA SER A 364 6.94 -12.78 3.27
C SER A 364 7.48 -13.20 1.91
N SER A 365 8.79 -13.42 1.84
CA SER A 365 9.46 -14.05 0.70
C SER A 365 9.52 -15.58 0.79
N LYS A 366 8.96 -16.19 1.86
CA LYS A 366 8.87 -17.65 2.01
C LYS A 366 7.86 -18.27 1.03
N PRO A 367 8.23 -19.32 0.26
CA PRO A 367 7.34 -19.95 -0.71
C PRO A 367 6.00 -20.42 -0.13
N GLU A 368 5.98 -20.98 1.08
CA GLU A 368 4.73 -21.47 1.68
C GLU A 368 3.76 -20.33 2.01
N VAL A 369 4.29 -19.17 2.38
CA VAL A 369 3.50 -17.97 2.71
C VAL A 369 2.99 -17.30 1.43
N ILE A 370 3.79 -17.31 0.36
CA ILE A 370 3.36 -16.84 -0.97
C ILE A 370 2.18 -17.67 -1.48
N GLU A 371 2.29 -19.00 -1.45
CA GLU A 371 1.22 -19.90 -1.88
C GLU A 371 -0.07 -19.70 -1.07
N ARG A 372 0.05 -19.51 0.25
CA ARG A 372 -1.08 -19.20 1.13
C ARG A 372 -1.72 -17.85 0.77
N ALA A 373 -0.92 -16.81 0.56
CA ALA A 373 -1.41 -15.47 0.28
C ALA A 373 -2.04 -15.33 -1.12
N ASP A 374 -1.65 -16.19 -2.07
CA ASP A 374 -2.19 -16.20 -3.43
C ASP A 374 -3.60 -16.81 -3.55
N GLN A 375 -4.12 -17.41 -2.48
CA GLN A 375 -5.46 -17.98 -2.45
C GLN A 375 -6.56 -16.92 -2.62
N ILE A 376 -7.71 -17.34 -3.15
CA ILE A 376 -8.86 -16.44 -3.32
C ILE A 376 -9.46 -16.09 -1.96
N THR A 377 -9.30 -14.83 -1.55
CA THR A 377 -9.87 -14.31 -0.31
C THR A 377 -11.18 -13.56 -0.53
N LYS A 378 -12.07 -13.57 0.48
CA LYS A 378 -13.32 -12.77 0.47
C LYS A 378 -13.03 -11.28 0.29
N GLN A 379 -11.95 -10.79 0.88
CA GLN A 379 -11.54 -9.40 0.77
C GLN A 379 -11.12 -9.05 -0.67
N GLY A 380 -10.32 -9.89 -1.33
CA GLY A 380 -9.98 -9.69 -2.74
C GLY A 380 -11.21 -9.63 -3.64
N LEU A 381 -12.19 -10.52 -3.42
CA LEU A 381 -13.46 -10.50 -4.16
C LEU A 381 -14.27 -9.22 -3.90
N LEU A 382 -14.32 -8.75 -2.65
CA LEU A 382 -15.03 -7.52 -2.28
C LEU A 382 -14.38 -6.29 -2.91
N LEU A 383 -13.06 -6.16 -2.83
CA LEU A 383 -12.30 -5.06 -3.42
C LEU A 383 -12.44 -5.05 -4.95
N ALA A 384 -12.30 -6.21 -5.60
CA ALA A 384 -12.49 -6.35 -7.04
C ALA A 384 -13.91 -5.96 -7.46
N SER A 385 -14.92 -6.36 -6.68
CA SER A 385 -16.32 -5.99 -6.92
C SER A 385 -16.52 -4.48 -6.79
N GLY A 386 -16.01 -3.88 -5.71
CA GLY A 386 -16.08 -2.44 -5.47
C GLY A 386 -15.40 -1.63 -6.59
N LYS A 387 -14.20 -2.05 -7.00
CA LYS A 387 -13.47 -1.46 -8.13
C LYS A 387 -14.27 -1.60 -9.43
N THR A 388 -14.83 -2.77 -9.69
CA THR A 388 -15.63 -3.05 -10.90
C THR A 388 -16.91 -2.21 -10.96
N ILE A 389 -17.67 -2.11 -9.86
CA ILE A 389 -18.87 -1.28 -9.80
C ILE A 389 -18.51 0.20 -9.95
N GLY A 390 -17.43 0.64 -9.30
CA GLY A 390 -16.86 1.97 -9.47
C GLY A 390 -16.60 2.25 -10.94
N MET A 391 -15.86 1.38 -11.62
CA MET A 391 -15.54 1.55 -13.05
C MET A 391 -16.80 1.50 -13.92
N LEU A 392 -17.73 0.58 -13.70
CA LEU A 392 -18.97 0.58 -14.47
C LEU A 392 -19.78 1.88 -14.30
N SER A 393 -19.69 2.55 -13.14
CA SER A 393 -20.34 3.85 -12.94
C SER A 393 -19.74 4.96 -13.79
N SER A 394 -18.43 4.94 -14.09
CA SER A 394 -17.83 5.89 -15.05
C SER A 394 -18.34 5.67 -16.48
N GLY A 395 -18.82 4.45 -16.78
CA GLY A 395 -19.54 4.16 -18.03
C GLY A 395 -20.80 4.99 -18.27
N LEU A 396 -21.41 5.59 -17.23
CA LEU A 396 -22.51 6.54 -17.43
C LEU A 396 -22.08 7.76 -18.26
N PHE A 397 -20.82 8.19 -18.17
CA PHE A 397 -20.30 9.27 -19.01
C PHE A 397 -20.22 8.85 -20.49
N ALA A 398 -19.95 7.57 -20.77
CA ALA A 398 -20.00 7.05 -22.13
C ALA A 398 -21.40 7.22 -22.75
N LEU A 399 -22.47 7.03 -21.97
CA LEU A 399 -23.84 7.24 -22.46
C LEU A 399 -24.10 8.70 -22.83
N ILE A 400 -23.60 9.65 -22.04
CA ILE A 400 -23.71 11.08 -22.32
C ILE A 400 -22.98 11.43 -23.62
N ILE A 401 -21.73 10.99 -23.77
CA ILE A 401 -20.93 11.22 -24.99
C ILE A 401 -21.64 10.61 -26.21
N SER A 402 -22.22 9.42 -26.07
CA SER A 402 -22.91 8.71 -27.15
C SER A 402 -24.21 9.37 -27.61
N THR A 403 -24.76 10.32 -26.85
CA THR A 403 -25.96 11.08 -27.23
C THR A 403 -25.71 11.89 -28.50
N PHE A 404 -24.49 12.39 -28.71
CA PHE A 404 -24.09 13.07 -29.96
C PHE A 404 -24.19 12.17 -31.19
N TRP A 405 -23.93 10.86 -31.04
CA TRP A 405 -24.05 9.90 -32.13
C TRP A 405 -25.51 9.64 -32.50
N PHE A 406 -26.41 9.66 -31.51
CA PHE A 406 -27.85 9.45 -31.71
C PHE A 406 -28.56 10.64 -32.37
N LEU A 407 -28.02 11.86 -32.24
CA LEU A 407 -28.64 13.07 -32.79
C LEU A 407 -28.78 13.02 -34.31
N TRP A 408 -27.79 12.49 -35.03
CA TRP A 408 -27.79 12.45 -36.50
C TRP A 408 -28.87 11.52 -37.10
N PRO A 409 -29.00 10.26 -36.63
CA PRO A 409 -30.12 9.40 -37.03
C PRO A 409 -31.48 10.00 -36.67
N LEU A 410 -31.60 10.67 -35.52
CA LEU A 410 -32.84 11.31 -35.11
C LEU A 410 -33.25 12.43 -36.09
N LEU A 411 -32.31 13.31 -36.46
CA LEU A 411 -32.53 14.36 -37.45
C LEU A 411 -32.91 13.77 -38.82
N PHE A 412 -32.26 12.68 -39.23
CA PHE A 412 -32.61 11.94 -40.44
C PHE A 412 -34.05 11.39 -40.38
N MET A 413 -34.46 10.80 -39.25
CA MET A 413 -35.81 10.28 -39.07
C MET A 413 -36.86 11.39 -39.13
N ILE A 414 -36.60 12.53 -38.48
CA ILE A 414 -37.47 13.71 -38.55
C ILE A 414 -37.59 14.20 -40.00
N PHE A 415 -36.47 14.29 -40.71
CA PHE A 415 -36.45 14.70 -42.12
C PHE A 415 -37.28 13.76 -43.02
N ILE A 416 -37.13 12.45 -42.86
CA ILE A 416 -37.91 11.46 -43.61
C ILE A 416 -39.40 11.52 -43.25
N MET A 417 -39.74 11.74 -41.97
CA MET A 417 -41.12 11.87 -41.53
C MET A 417 -41.85 13.02 -42.24
N PHE A 418 -41.18 14.15 -42.48
CA PHE A 418 -41.78 15.26 -43.21
C PHE A 418 -41.67 15.15 -44.74
N SER A 419 -40.57 14.58 -45.25
CA SER A 419 -40.31 14.58 -46.70
C SER A 419 -40.87 13.36 -47.43
N LYS A 420 -40.98 12.22 -46.74
CA LYS A 420 -41.37 10.91 -47.29
C LYS A 420 -42.05 10.03 -46.22
N ALA A 421 -43.14 10.52 -45.62
CA ALA A 421 -43.90 9.80 -44.60
C ALA A 421 -44.28 8.37 -45.03
N ASP A 422 -44.71 8.19 -46.29
CA ASP A 422 -45.06 6.88 -46.86
C ASP A 422 -43.93 5.84 -46.77
N ALA A 423 -42.67 6.26 -46.75
CA ALA A 423 -41.54 5.34 -46.65
C ALA A 423 -41.37 4.76 -45.24
N LEU A 424 -41.80 5.49 -44.21
CA LEU A 424 -41.86 5.03 -42.82
C LEU A 424 -43.09 4.15 -42.60
N ASP A 425 -44.25 4.57 -43.10
CA ASP A 425 -45.50 3.81 -42.97
C ASP A 425 -45.45 2.43 -43.65
N GLN A 426 -44.65 2.31 -44.73
CA GLN A 426 -44.42 1.05 -45.44
C GLN A 426 -43.21 0.26 -44.94
N ASP A 427 -42.57 0.66 -43.83
CA ASP A 427 -41.41 -0.01 -43.24
C ASP A 427 -40.30 -0.36 -44.25
N ARG A 428 -40.00 0.59 -45.15
CA ARG A 428 -39.05 0.34 -46.24
C ARG A 428 -37.64 0.13 -45.69
N SER A 429 -37.04 -1.02 -45.99
CA SER A 429 -35.74 -1.42 -45.42
C SER A 429 -34.57 -0.48 -45.73
N TRP A 430 -34.65 0.33 -46.80
CA TRP A 430 -33.61 1.32 -47.11
C TRP A 430 -33.53 2.42 -46.04
N VAL A 431 -34.64 2.77 -45.39
CA VAL A 431 -34.67 3.77 -44.30
C VAL A 431 -33.84 3.28 -43.12
N LEU A 432 -33.94 1.99 -42.78
CA LEU A 432 -33.12 1.35 -41.74
C LEU A 432 -31.63 1.41 -42.10
N TYR A 433 -31.25 0.96 -43.30
CA TYR A 433 -29.84 0.88 -43.69
C TYR A 433 -29.19 2.26 -43.82
N THR A 434 -29.91 3.24 -44.36
CA THR A 434 -29.44 4.63 -44.40
C THR A 434 -29.29 5.21 -43.00
N GLY A 435 -30.25 4.95 -42.10
CA GLY A 435 -30.16 5.38 -40.69
C GLY A 435 -28.95 4.78 -39.96
N ILE A 436 -28.69 3.48 -40.15
CA ILE A 436 -27.51 2.79 -39.61
C ILE A 436 -26.22 3.39 -40.20
N LEU A 437 -26.17 3.65 -41.50
CA LEU A 437 -25.00 4.23 -42.15
C LEU A 437 -24.68 5.64 -41.62
N ILE A 438 -25.71 6.50 -41.50
CA ILE A 438 -25.58 7.84 -40.94
C ILE A 438 -25.07 7.77 -39.50
N TYR A 439 -25.64 6.87 -38.69
CA TYR A 439 -25.18 6.63 -37.32
C TYR A 439 -23.70 6.23 -37.26
N LEU A 440 -23.28 5.24 -38.05
CA LEU A 440 -21.90 4.75 -38.02
C LEU A 440 -20.90 5.81 -38.50
N MET A 441 -21.26 6.58 -39.53
CA MET A 441 -20.45 7.72 -39.97
C MET A 441 -20.30 8.76 -38.85
N ALA A 442 -21.38 9.09 -38.15
CA ALA A 442 -21.33 9.99 -37.00
C ALA A 442 -20.46 9.44 -35.87
N ALA A 443 -20.60 8.15 -35.54
CA ALA A 443 -19.79 7.51 -34.50
C ALA A 443 -18.30 7.46 -34.84
N ILE A 444 -17.94 7.24 -36.12
CA ILE A 444 -16.55 7.22 -36.59
C ILE A 444 -15.93 8.63 -36.53
N VAL A 445 -16.67 9.65 -36.97
CA VAL A 445 -16.19 11.04 -36.98
C VAL A 445 -16.07 11.59 -35.55
N ALA A 446 -17.03 11.26 -34.67
CA ALA A 446 -17.06 11.72 -33.28
C ALA A 446 -16.56 10.65 -32.29
N ARG A 447 -15.53 9.87 -32.68
CA ARG A 447 -14.99 8.78 -31.86
C ARG A 447 -14.03 9.25 -30.77
N ASP A 448 -13.28 10.32 -31.03
CA ASP A 448 -12.13 10.72 -30.20
C ASP A 448 -12.48 10.98 -28.73
N PRO A 449 -13.66 11.55 -28.37
CA PRO A 449 -14.06 11.67 -26.97
C PRO A 449 -14.27 10.33 -26.24
N MET A 450 -14.60 9.26 -26.98
CA MET A 450 -14.82 7.92 -26.44
C MET A 450 -13.55 7.06 -26.46
N PHE A 451 -12.61 7.36 -27.36
CA PHE A 451 -11.39 6.58 -27.58
C PHE A 451 -10.16 7.50 -27.55
N SER A 452 -10.02 8.29 -26.48
CA SER A 452 -8.88 9.17 -26.29
C SER A 452 -7.62 8.37 -25.95
N ASP A 453 -6.45 8.94 -26.22
CA ASP A 453 -5.16 8.32 -25.87
C ASP A 453 -5.06 8.03 -24.36
N ALA A 454 -5.61 8.92 -23.53
CA ALA A 454 -5.67 8.75 -22.09
C ALA A 454 -6.53 7.54 -21.66
N LEU A 455 -7.65 7.29 -22.35
CA LEU A 455 -8.47 6.09 -22.10
C LEU A 455 -7.72 4.84 -22.53
N LEU A 456 -7.13 4.84 -23.73
CA LEU A 456 -6.45 3.67 -24.27
C LEU A 456 -5.21 3.30 -23.44
N ALA A 457 -4.54 4.28 -22.84
CA ALA A 457 -3.44 4.05 -21.90
C ALA A 457 -3.89 3.37 -20.59
N ARG A 458 -5.16 3.48 -20.21
CA ARG A 458 -5.72 2.86 -19.00
C ARG A 458 -6.43 1.54 -19.28
N ALA A 459 -6.86 1.34 -20.51
CA ALA A 459 -7.56 0.13 -20.93
C ALA A 459 -6.56 -1.03 -21.07
N PRO A 460 -6.97 -2.27 -20.75
CA PRO A 460 -6.12 -3.44 -20.87
C PRO A 460 -5.74 -3.68 -22.33
N GLU A 461 -4.61 -4.36 -22.54
CA GLU A 461 -4.01 -4.54 -23.88
C GLU A 461 -4.98 -5.15 -24.92
N TYR A 462 -5.89 -6.03 -24.48
CA TYR A 462 -6.91 -6.62 -25.36
C TYR A 462 -7.94 -5.61 -25.89
N LEU A 463 -8.03 -4.41 -25.30
CA LEU A 463 -8.88 -3.29 -25.75
C LEU A 463 -8.07 -2.13 -26.35
N SER A 464 -6.78 -1.99 -26.06
CA SER A 464 -5.97 -0.80 -26.39
C SER A 464 -4.96 -0.96 -27.52
N PHE A 465 -4.95 -2.09 -28.24
CA PHE A 465 -4.03 -2.30 -29.35
C PHE A 465 -4.24 -1.30 -30.53
N PRO A 466 -3.22 -1.06 -31.38
CA PRO A 466 -3.33 -0.14 -32.51
C PRO A 466 -4.50 -0.49 -33.45
N GLY A 467 -5.41 0.45 -33.66
CA GLY A 467 -6.61 0.27 -34.49
C GLY A 467 -7.82 -0.35 -33.76
N SER A 468 -7.69 -0.67 -32.46
CA SER A 468 -8.79 -1.17 -31.65
C SER A 468 -10.05 -0.29 -31.68
N PRO A 469 -9.98 1.07 -31.70
CA PRO A 469 -11.19 1.90 -31.69
C PRO A 469 -12.11 1.62 -32.88
N ILE A 470 -11.54 1.47 -34.08
CA ILE A 470 -12.31 1.20 -35.30
C ILE A 470 -12.84 -0.25 -35.28
N LEU A 471 -12.00 -1.20 -34.85
CA LEU A 471 -12.36 -2.61 -34.80
C LEU A 471 -13.54 -2.85 -33.85
N PHE A 472 -13.51 -2.28 -32.64
CA PHE A 472 -14.60 -2.44 -31.67
C PHE A 472 -15.86 -1.68 -32.09
N LEU A 473 -15.73 -0.48 -32.65
CA LEU A 473 -16.88 0.29 -33.16
C LEU A 473 -17.58 -0.46 -34.30
N LEU A 474 -16.85 -0.98 -35.29
CA LEU A 474 -17.48 -1.73 -36.38
C LEU A 474 -17.89 -3.15 -35.96
N GLY A 475 -17.12 -3.79 -35.09
CA GLY A 475 -17.38 -5.13 -34.58
C GLY A 475 -18.65 -5.19 -33.73
N PHE A 476 -18.81 -4.27 -32.77
CA PHE A 476 -20.04 -4.18 -31.99
C PHE A 476 -21.23 -3.77 -32.84
N ALA A 477 -21.05 -2.93 -33.86
CA ALA A 477 -22.10 -2.63 -34.82
C ALA A 477 -22.54 -3.90 -35.57
N GLY A 478 -21.59 -4.71 -36.05
CA GLY A 478 -21.87 -6.00 -36.68
C GLY A 478 -22.65 -6.94 -35.76
N ILE A 479 -22.25 -7.04 -34.49
CA ILE A 479 -22.93 -7.86 -33.48
C ILE A 479 -24.35 -7.34 -33.20
N ALA A 480 -24.51 -6.04 -32.95
CA ALA A 480 -25.82 -5.42 -32.71
C ALA A 480 -26.77 -5.62 -33.90
N TYR A 481 -26.27 -5.48 -35.12
CA TYR A 481 -27.03 -5.75 -36.34
C TYR A 481 -27.41 -7.24 -36.48
N GLY A 482 -26.47 -8.15 -36.18
CA GLY A 482 -26.72 -9.59 -36.18
C GLY A 482 -27.82 -10.00 -35.20
N ILE A 483 -27.79 -9.47 -33.97
CA ILE A 483 -28.82 -9.68 -32.96
C ILE A 483 -30.16 -9.11 -33.43
N LEU A 484 -30.17 -7.89 -33.98
CA LEU A 484 -31.36 -7.28 -34.55
C LEU A 484 -31.97 -8.17 -35.65
N LYS A 485 -31.18 -8.69 -36.58
CA LYS A 485 -31.70 -9.53 -37.68
C LYS A 485 -32.20 -10.90 -37.22
N ALA A 486 -31.54 -11.50 -36.23
CA ALA A 486 -32.01 -12.74 -35.61
C ALA A 486 -33.36 -12.55 -34.88
N GLY A 487 -33.58 -11.35 -34.34
CA GLY A 487 -34.74 -10.98 -33.53
C GLY A 487 -35.95 -10.42 -34.27
N ALA A 488 -35.71 -9.46 -35.17
CA ALA A 488 -36.73 -8.63 -35.81
C ALA A 488 -37.74 -9.48 -36.60
N ARG A 489 -37.30 -10.60 -37.20
CA ARG A 489 -38.16 -11.55 -37.92
C ARG A 489 -39.21 -12.25 -37.04
N SER A 490 -39.11 -12.13 -35.71
CA SER A 490 -40.01 -12.79 -34.77
C SER A 490 -40.94 -11.85 -34.01
N LYS A 491 -40.74 -10.53 -34.12
CA LYS A 491 -41.46 -9.51 -33.32
C LYS A 491 -42.11 -8.39 -34.14
N ASP A 492 -42.03 -8.44 -35.47
CA ASP A 492 -42.64 -7.45 -36.39
C ASP A 492 -42.38 -5.99 -35.97
N TRP A 493 -41.13 -5.69 -35.61
CA TRP A 493 -40.73 -4.34 -35.21
C TRP A 493 -40.72 -3.39 -36.38
N SER A 494 -41.27 -2.19 -36.21
CA SER A 494 -41.16 -1.11 -37.20
C SER A 494 -39.73 -0.61 -37.35
N THR A 495 -39.44 0.02 -38.48
CA THR A 495 -38.11 0.53 -38.84
C THR A 495 -37.52 1.49 -37.78
N PRO A 496 -38.28 2.46 -37.21
CA PRO A 496 -37.78 3.29 -36.11
C PRO A 496 -37.36 2.48 -34.87
N ILE A 497 -38.15 1.46 -34.49
CA ILE A 497 -37.85 0.61 -33.32
C ILE A 497 -36.58 -0.20 -33.57
N GLN A 498 -36.43 -0.77 -34.77
CA GLN A 498 -35.23 -1.51 -35.17
C GLN A 498 -33.98 -0.63 -35.12
N LEU A 499 -34.07 0.61 -35.61
CA LEU A 499 -32.96 1.57 -35.60
C LEU A 499 -32.58 1.97 -34.17
N THR A 500 -33.56 2.33 -33.33
CA THR A 500 -33.33 2.68 -31.93
C THR A 500 -32.74 1.50 -31.15
N TYR A 501 -33.22 0.28 -31.37
CA TYR A 501 -32.64 -0.92 -30.76
C TYR A 501 -31.18 -1.14 -31.19
N PHE A 502 -30.88 -1.02 -32.48
CA PHE A 502 -29.52 -1.16 -32.99
C PHE A 502 -28.57 -0.16 -32.33
N ILE A 503 -28.94 1.13 -32.31
CA ILE A 503 -28.12 2.18 -31.71
C ILE A 503 -27.97 1.94 -30.21
N GLY A 504 -29.06 1.62 -29.50
CA GLY A 504 -29.04 1.36 -28.07
C GLY A 504 -28.13 0.18 -27.70
N MET A 505 -28.19 -0.92 -28.44
CA MET A 505 -27.31 -2.08 -28.20
C MET A 505 -25.85 -1.78 -28.54
N HIS A 506 -25.60 -1.05 -29.63
CA HIS A 506 -24.25 -0.66 -30.00
C HIS A 506 -23.60 0.24 -28.93
N ILE A 507 -24.34 1.26 -28.47
CA ILE A 507 -23.89 2.13 -27.37
C ILE A 507 -23.69 1.32 -26.10
N LEU A 508 -24.63 0.44 -25.75
CA LEU A 508 -24.51 -0.41 -24.55
C LEU A 508 -23.22 -1.23 -24.56
N PHE A 509 -22.87 -1.88 -25.68
CA PHE A 509 -21.64 -2.65 -25.78
C PHE A 509 -20.40 -1.77 -25.63
N ILE A 510 -20.35 -0.61 -26.31
CA ILE A 510 -19.24 0.33 -26.14
C ILE A 510 -19.15 0.81 -24.69
N THR A 511 -20.27 1.16 -24.07
CA THR A 511 -20.32 1.63 -22.69
C THR A 511 -19.81 0.59 -21.70
N VAL A 512 -20.18 -0.68 -21.82
CA VAL A 512 -19.74 -1.69 -20.84
C VAL A 512 -18.28 -2.10 -21.05
N PHE A 513 -17.76 -2.05 -22.27
CA PHE A 513 -16.36 -2.41 -22.56
C PHE A 513 -15.37 -1.24 -22.36
N PHE A 514 -15.71 -0.03 -22.82
CA PHE A 514 -14.79 1.13 -22.80
C PHE A 514 -15.16 2.16 -21.74
N GLY A 515 -16.45 2.29 -21.40
CA GLY A 515 -16.92 3.21 -20.37
C GLY A 515 -16.18 3.09 -19.03
N PRO A 516 -15.87 1.88 -18.53
CA PRO A 516 -15.03 1.66 -17.33
C PRO A 516 -13.72 2.44 -17.27
N TYR A 517 -13.13 2.78 -18.41
CA TYR A 517 -11.79 3.37 -18.52
C TYR A 517 -11.80 4.87 -18.85
N LEU A 518 -12.98 5.51 -18.90
CA LEU A 518 -13.12 6.93 -19.22
C LEU A 518 -12.59 7.88 -18.13
N MET A 519 -12.46 7.42 -16.88
CA MET A 519 -12.12 8.27 -15.73
C MET A 519 -10.89 7.81 -14.97
#